data_AF-A0A1S2CH18-F1
#
_entry.id   AF-A0A1S2CH18-F1
#
_cell.length_a   1.000
_cell.length_b   1.000
_cell.length_c   1.000
_cell.angle_alpha   90.00
_cell.angle_beta   90.00
_cell.angle_gamma   90.00
#
_symmetry.space_group_name_H-M   'P 1'
#
loop_
_entity.id
_entity.type
_entity.pdbx_description
1 polymer ?
#
loop_
_entity_poly.entity_id
_entity_poly.type
_entity_poly.pdbx_seq_one_letter_code
_entity_poly.pdbx_strand_id
1 'polypeptide(L)'
;MEDISFQQVFSRVYNYLCEAGVEMTSDRCRQLLQLIDDAVAEVGESADRNAGSGQPSGSRPLAGHRLLANAMDKLPEYFALPEASIPASAPSLCRGSIGYSRRG
;
A
#
# COMPACT_ATOMS: atom_id res chain seq x y z
N MET A 1 -15.84 -11.24 -7.16
CA MET A 1 -14.60 -10.44 -7.19
C MET A 1 -15.01 -9.07 -6.71
N GLU A 2 -14.79 -8.79 -5.42
CA GLU A 2 -15.41 -7.65 -4.74
C GLU A 2 -14.73 -6.36 -5.15
N ASP A 3 -15.51 -5.39 -5.60
CA ASP A 3 -15.05 -4.02 -5.77
C ASP A 3 -14.52 -3.50 -4.44
N ILE A 4 -13.25 -3.12 -4.42
CA ILE A 4 -12.63 -2.58 -3.22
C ILE A 4 -13.19 -1.20 -2.97
N SER A 5 -14.06 -1.10 -1.98
CA SER A 5 -14.70 0.15 -1.60
C SER A 5 -13.75 1.06 -0.81
N PHE A 6 -14.03 2.36 -0.79
CA PHE A 6 -13.33 3.33 0.06
C PHE A 6 -13.21 2.85 1.51
N GLN A 7 -14.30 2.29 2.05
CA GLN A 7 -14.33 1.75 3.40
C GLN A 7 -13.34 0.60 3.59
N GLN A 8 -13.18 -0.28 2.60
CA GLN A 8 -12.19 -1.36 2.67
C GLN A 8 -10.75 -0.82 2.65
N VAL A 9 -10.48 0.24 1.86
CA VAL A 9 -9.17 0.91 1.85
C VAL A 9 -8.91 1.55 3.21
N PHE A 10 -9.86 2.31 3.74
CA PHE A 10 -9.77 2.93 5.06
C PHE A 10 -9.51 1.89 6.14
N SER A 11 -10.31 0.82 6.20
CA SER A 11 -10.13 -0.25 7.18
C SER A 11 -8.76 -0.92 7.07
N ARG A 12 -8.25 -1.12 5.85
CA ARG A 12 -6.90 -1.69 5.65
C ARG A 12 -5.81 -0.78 6.18
N VAL A 13 -5.83 0.50 5.81
CA VAL A 13 -4.80 1.45 6.24
C VAL A 13 -4.89 1.68 7.75
N TYR A 14 -6.10 1.78 8.29
CA TYR A 14 -6.34 1.87 9.73
C TYR A 14 -5.76 0.67 10.48
N ASN A 15 -6.09 -0.55 10.04
CA ASN A 15 -5.57 -1.77 10.67
C ASN A 15 -4.05 -1.85 10.55
N TYR A 16 -3.49 -1.50 9.40
CA TYR A 16 -2.04 -1.45 9.19
C TYR A 16 -1.35 -0.50 10.17
N LEU A 17 -1.89 0.70 10.37
CA LEU A 17 -1.32 1.67 11.31
C LEU A 17 -1.46 1.20 12.77
N CYS A 18 -2.59 0.58 13.14
CA CYS A 18 -2.77 -0.03 14.46
C CYS A 18 -1.76 -1.16 14.70
N GLU A 19 -1.55 -2.05 13.73
CA GLU A 19 -0.56 -3.15 13.80
C GLU A 19 0.88 -2.61 13.82
N ALA A 20 1.13 -1.51 13.12
CA ALA A 20 2.40 -0.80 13.18
C ALA A 20 2.64 -0.09 14.53
N GLY A 21 1.68 -0.11 15.46
CA GLY A 21 1.84 0.49 16.79
C GLY A 21 1.58 1.99 16.83
N VAL A 22 0.91 2.55 15.81
CA VAL A 22 0.47 3.95 15.83
C VAL A 22 -0.83 4.06 16.63
N GLU A 23 -0.83 4.84 17.71
CA GLU A 23 -2.04 5.12 18.48
C GLU A 23 -3.04 5.96 17.68
N MET A 24 -4.23 5.41 17.44
CA MET A 24 -5.31 6.08 16.71
C MET A 24 -6.07 7.06 17.58
N THR A 25 -5.51 8.26 17.75
CA THR A 25 -6.23 9.40 18.34
C THR A 25 -7.17 10.05 17.32
N SER A 26 -8.10 10.87 17.79
CA SER A 26 -9.04 11.60 16.92
C SER A 26 -8.34 12.45 15.86
N ASP A 27 -7.21 13.08 16.19
CA ASP A 27 -6.40 13.85 15.25
C ASP A 27 -5.75 12.97 14.18
N ARG A 28 -5.30 11.77 14.56
CA ARG A 28 -4.73 10.78 13.63
C ARG A 28 -5.77 10.21 12.68
N CYS A 29 -6.99 9.98 13.16
CA CYS A 29 -8.13 9.60 12.31
C CYS A 29 -8.45 10.69 11.28
N ARG A 30 -8.36 11.98 11.65
CA ARG A 30 -8.54 13.10 10.69
C ARG A 30 -7.44 13.11 9.64
N GLN A 31 -6.18 12.87 10.04
CA GLN A 31 -5.06 12.77 9.10
C GLN A 31 -5.21 11.58 8.15
N LEU A 32 -5.71 10.44 8.62
CA LEU A 32 -6.00 9.29 7.78
C LEU A 32 -7.07 9.62 6.73
N LEU A 33 -8.13 10.33 7.11
CA LEU A 33 -9.15 10.79 6.17
C LEU A 33 -8.56 11.74 5.12
N GLN A 34 -7.75 12.71 5.54
CA GLN A 34 -7.06 13.63 4.63
C GLN A 34 -6.16 12.89 3.63
N LEU A 35 -5.38 11.92 4.10
CA LEU A 35 -4.53 11.09 3.23
C LEU A 35 -5.35 10.38 2.15
N ILE A 36 -6.51 9.81 2.50
CA ILE A 36 -7.33 9.09 1.52
C ILE A 36 -8.01 10.07 0.57
N ASP A 37 -8.47 11.23 1.04
CA ASP A 37 -9.04 12.28 0.18
C ASP A 37 -8.01 12.75 -0.87
N ASP A 38 -6.76 12.98 -0.46
CA ASP A 38 -5.67 13.34 -1.35
C ASP A 38 -5.34 12.21 -2.34
N ALA A 39 -5.38 10.95 -1.88
CA ALA A 39 -5.20 9.79 -2.76
C ALA A 39 -6.33 9.61 -3.77
N VAL A 40 -7.59 9.90 -3.38
CA VAL A 40 -8.75 9.88 -4.29
C VAL A 40 -8.62 10.96 -5.36
N ALA A 41 -8.18 12.15 -4.98
CA ALA A 41 -7.97 13.27 -5.91
C ALA A 41 -6.96 12.88 -7.01
N GLU A 42 -5.81 12.33 -6.65
CA GLU A 42 -4.76 11.95 -7.62
C GLU A 42 -5.17 10.78 -8.54
N VAL A 43 -5.88 9.79 -8.00
CA VAL A 43 -6.38 8.66 -8.81
C VAL A 43 -7.44 9.14 -9.80
N GLY A 44 -8.27 10.12 -9.41
CA GLY A 44 -9.23 10.78 -10.29
C GLY A 44 -8.57 11.54 -11.43
N GLU A 45 -7.55 12.35 -11.13
CA GLU A 45 -6.79 13.10 -12.15
C GLU A 45 -6.05 12.19 -13.13
N SER A 46 -5.53 11.05 -12.64
CA SER A 46 -4.81 10.07 -13.47
C SER A 46 -5.74 9.30 -14.42
N ALA A 47 -7.04 9.23 -14.11
CA ALA A 47 -8.04 8.64 -14.97
C ALA A 47 -8.42 9.57 -16.14
N ASP A 48 -8.49 10.89 -15.88
CA ASP A 48 -8.84 11.89 -16.87
C ASP A 48 -7.73 12.09 -17.92
N ARG A 49 -6.46 12.08 -17.49
CA ARG A 49 -5.28 12.22 -18.38
C ARG A 49 -5.11 11.07 -19.38
N ASN A 50 -5.57 9.86 -19.04
CA ASN A 50 -5.47 8.69 -19.91
C ASN A 50 -6.64 8.55 -20.90
N ALA A 51 -7.64 9.43 -20.84
CA ALA A 51 -8.78 9.43 -21.75
C ALA A 51 -8.43 9.81 -23.21
N GLY A 52 -7.19 10.26 -23.46
CA GLY A 52 -6.67 10.57 -24.81
C GLY A 52 -5.95 9.41 -25.52
N SER A 53 -5.72 8.26 -24.87
CA SER A 53 -5.04 7.11 -25.49
C SER A 53 -6.01 5.93 -25.61
N GLY A 54 -6.50 5.69 -26.82
CA GLY A 54 -7.44 4.62 -27.11
C GLY A 54 -6.80 3.25 -26.90
N GLN A 55 -7.26 2.52 -25.88
CA GLN A 55 -7.18 1.07 -25.85
C GLN A 55 -8.32 0.48 -24.99
N PRO A 56 -9.28 -0.24 -25.59
CA PRO A 56 -10.27 -1.02 -24.86
C PRO A 56 -9.81 -2.47 -24.85
N SER A 57 -9.19 -2.94 -23.78
CA SER A 57 -8.98 -4.38 -23.64
C SER A 57 -8.83 -4.83 -22.20
N GLY A 58 -9.70 -5.77 -21.82
CA GLY A 58 -9.48 -6.73 -20.75
C GLY A 58 -9.54 -6.17 -19.34
N SER A 59 -10.73 -6.26 -18.73
CA SER A 59 -10.92 -6.19 -17.28
C SER A 59 -10.42 -4.87 -16.68
N ARG A 60 -11.33 -3.94 -16.40
CA ARG A 60 -11.06 -2.73 -15.62
C ARG A 60 -11.44 -2.89 -14.13
N PRO A 61 -11.02 -3.94 -13.39
CA PRO A 61 -11.27 -3.98 -11.97
C PRO A 61 -10.21 -3.14 -11.26
N LEU A 62 -10.55 -2.70 -10.05
CA LEU A 62 -9.61 -2.27 -9.00
C LEU A 62 -9.25 -0.76 -8.95
N ALA A 63 -10.20 0.14 -9.21
CA ALA A 63 -10.08 1.53 -8.75
C ALA A 63 -9.67 1.60 -7.26
N GLY A 64 -10.21 0.70 -6.43
CA GLY A 64 -9.83 0.56 -5.03
C GLY A 64 -8.42 0.01 -4.77
N HIS A 65 -7.84 -0.87 -5.62
CA HIS A 65 -6.42 -1.22 -5.42
C HIS A 65 -5.48 -0.09 -5.81
N ARG A 66 -5.81 0.69 -6.85
CA ARG A 66 -5.02 1.87 -7.22
C ARG A 66 -5.08 2.92 -6.11
N LEU A 67 -6.26 3.12 -5.52
CA LEU A 67 -6.44 3.98 -4.37
C LEU A 67 -5.64 3.48 -3.16
N LEU A 68 -5.72 2.18 -2.83
CA LEU A 68 -4.94 1.60 -1.75
C LEU A 68 -3.43 1.75 -1.98
N ALA A 69 -2.95 1.50 -3.20
CA ALA A 69 -1.54 1.63 -3.52
C ALA A 69 -1.06 3.08 -3.33
N ASN A 70 -1.79 4.06 -3.87
CA ASN A 70 -1.47 5.47 -3.70
C ASN A 70 -1.53 5.91 -2.22
N ALA A 71 -2.53 5.45 -1.47
CA ALA A 71 -2.64 5.71 -0.04
C ALA A 71 -1.45 5.15 0.75
N MET A 72 -0.97 3.94 0.42
CA MET A 72 0.20 3.34 1.07
C MET A 72 1.50 4.08 0.71
N ASP A 73 1.64 4.59 -0.52
CA ASP A 73 2.81 5.38 -0.93
C ASP A 73 2.88 6.73 -0.19
N LYS A 74 1.74 7.37 0.08
CA LYS A 74 1.64 8.64 0.82
C LYS A 74 1.70 8.50 2.33
N LEU A 75 1.44 7.30 2.86
CA LEU A 75 1.42 7.01 4.29
C LEU A 75 2.60 7.60 5.08
N PRO A 76 3.88 7.48 4.66
CA PRO A 76 5.01 8.08 5.38
C PRO A 76 4.99 9.62 5.45
N GLU A 77 4.24 10.30 4.59
CA GLU A 77 4.10 11.77 4.62
C GLU A 77 3.17 12.24 5.75
N TYR A 78 2.21 11.41 6.17
CA TYR A 78 1.20 11.75 7.19
C TYR A 78 1.49 11.10 8.55
N PHE A 79 2.12 9.92 8.54
CA PHE A 79 2.39 9.13 9.74
C PHE A 79 3.87 8.77 9.84
N ALA A 80 4.48 9.10 10.98
CA ALA A 80 5.78 8.57 11.34
C ALA A 80 5.60 7.12 11.82
N LEU A 81 5.81 6.16 10.91
CA LEU A 81 5.81 4.75 11.25
C LEU A 81 7.01 4.42 12.14
N PRO A 82 6.83 3.76 13.28
CA PRO A 82 7.95 3.27 14.06
C PRO A 82 8.73 2.22 13.26
N GLU A 83 10.05 2.21 13.42
CA GLU A 83 10.92 1.29 12.71
C GLU A 83 10.60 -0.15 13.13
N ALA A 84 10.29 -1.00 12.15
CA ALA A 84 9.96 -2.40 12.40
C ALA A 84 11.18 -3.13 12.97
N SER A 85 11.08 -3.59 14.23
CA SER A 85 12.11 -4.42 14.84
C SER A 85 12.08 -5.82 14.22
N ILE A 86 12.91 -6.04 13.20
CA ILE A 86 13.06 -7.36 12.58
C ILE A 86 13.84 -8.24 13.57
N PRO A 87 13.29 -9.38 14.02
CA PRO A 87 14.03 -10.27 14.90
C PRO A 87 15.28 -10.76 14.18
N ALA A 88 16.42 -10.71 14.86
CA ALA A 88 17.65 -11.28 14.34
C ALA A 88 17.42 -12.77 14.04
N SER A 89 17.78 -13.20 12.83
CA SER A 89 17.63 -14.60 12.44
C SER A 89 18.45 -15.50 13.36
N ALA A 90 17.79 -16.48 13.99
CA ALA A 90 18.40 -17.47 14.86
C ALA A 90 17.96 -18.89 14.42
N PRO A 91 18.86 -19.72 13.87
CA PRO A 91 20.29 -19.48 13.66
C PRO A 91 20.56 -18.41 12.59
N SER A 92 21.74 -17.77 12.64
CA SER A 92 22.14 -16.81 11.62
C SER A 92 22.06 -17.43 10.24
N LEU A 93 21.50 -16.67 9.27
CA LEU A 93 21.45 -17.09 7.87
C LEU A 93 22.87 -17.20 7.31
N CYS A 94 23.47 -18.38 7.44
CA CYS A 94 24.65 -18.73 6.71
C CYS A 94 24.26 -18.91 5.25
N ARG A 95 24.87 -18.13 4.35
CA ARG A 95 24.73 -18.34 2.90
C ARG A 95 25.26 -19.73 2.56
N GLY A 96 24.37 -20.72 2.50
CA GLY A 96 24.69 -22.05 2.03
C GLY A 96 25.15 -21.95 0.59
N SER A 97 26.44 -22.19 0.32
CA SER A 97 26.93 -22.35 -1.04
C SER A 97 26.46 -23.70 -1.55
N ILE A 98 25.25 -23.75 -2.10
CA ILE A 98 24.81 -24.86 -2.93
C ILE A 98 25.63 -24.75 -4.23
N GLY A 99 26.74 -25.47 -4.28
CA GLY A 99 27.57 -25.58 -5.47
C GLY A 99 26.80 -26.33 -6.55
N TYR A 100 26.01 -25.62 -7.36
CA TYR A 100 25.51 -26.15 -8.61
C TYR A 100 26.73 -26.41 -9.50
N SER A 101 27.21 -27.64 -9.49
CA SER A 101 28.22 -28.09 -10.43
C SER A 101 27.61 -27.94 -11.81
N ARG A 102 28.10 -26.95 -12.58
CA ARG A 102 27.77 -26.79 -13.99
C ARG A 102 28.30 -28.03 -14.71
N ARG A 103 27.45 -29.04 -14.90
CA ARG A 103 27.74 -30.17 -15.78
C ARG A 103 27.78 -29.59 -17.20
N GLY A 104 28.97 -29.61 -17.80
CA GLY A 104 29.18 -29.35 -19.22
C GLY A 104 28.64 -30.48 -20.09
#